data_AF-A0A9X8DIR0-F1
#
_entry.id   AF-A0A9X8DIR0-F1
#
_cell.length_a   1.000
_cell.length_b   1.000
_cell.length_c   1.000
_cell.angle_alpha   90.00
_cell.angle_beta   90.00
_cell.angle_gamma   90.00
#
_symmetry.space_group_name_H-M   'P 1'
#
loop_
_entity.id
_entity.type
_entity.pdbx_description
1 polymer ?
#
loop_
_entity_poly.entity_id
_entity_poly.type
_entity_poly.pdbx_seq_one_letter_code
_entity_poly.pdbx_strand_id
1 'polypeptide(L)' 'MENSVRQKGGIDVSAGDERDYRHVELANGLCVLLVSDSEAEKSAAAMDVRVGHQSDPDHLLGLAHFLEHMLFMGTKKYP' A
#
# COMPACT_ATOMS: atom_id res chain seq x y z
N MET A 1 6.16 -23.88 24.87
CA MET A 1 6.22 -23.39 23.48
C MET A 1 5.61 -22.01 23.49
N GLU A 2 6.42 -20.95 23.42
CA GLU A 2 5.90 -19.58 23.41
C GLU A 2 5.17 -19.30 22.10
N ASN A 3 4.01 -18.65 22.20
CA ASN A 3 3.17 -18.35 21.06
C ASN A 3 3.88 -17.31 20.18
N SER A 4 4.25 -17.69 18.96
CA SER A 4 5.10 -16.88 18.08
C SER A 4 4.37 -15.70 17.43
N VAL A 5 3.07 -15.56 17.68
CA VAL A 5 2.16 -14.56 17.08
C VAL A 5 1.51 -13.73 18.18
N ARG A 6 1.43 -12.40 17.96
CA ARG A 6 0.74 -11.40 18.78
C ARG A 6 -0.29 -10.65 17.94
N GLN A 7 -1.24 -9.97 18.59
CA GLN A 7 -2.25 -9.14 17.94
C GLN A 7 -1.98 -7.66 18.22
N LYS A 8 -1.84 -6.84 17.17
CA LYS A 8 -1.71 -5.38 17.28
C LYS A 8 -2.68 -4.68 16.33
N GLY A 9 -3.57 -3.85 16.86
CA GLY A 9 -4.57 -3.14 16.05
C GLY A 9 -5.49 -4.02 15.21
N GLY A 10 -5.72 -5.26 15.65
CA GLY A 10 -6.50 -6.27 14.92
C GLY A 10 -5.72 -7.03 13.83
N ILE A 11 -4.39 -7.02 13.90
CA ILE A 11 -3.50 -7.67 12.92
C ILE A 11 -2.56 -8.65 13.64
N ASP A 12 -2.49 -9.87 13.11
CA ASP A 12 -1.53 -10.89 13.49
C ASP A 12 -0.11 -10.46 13.12
N VAL A 13 0.76 -10.34 14.11
CA VAL A 13 2.17 -9.94 13.96
C VAL A 13 3.08 -10.92 14.67
N SER A 14 4.36 -10.93 14.28
CA SER A 14 5.38 -11.74 14.99
C SER A 14 5.55 -11.26 16.43
N ALA A 15 5.89 -12.17 17.34
CA ALA A 15 6.11 -11.84 18.75
C ALA A 15 7.27 -10.85 18.97
N GLY A 16 8.26 -10.80 18.08
CA GLY A 16 9.38 -9.84 18.14
C GLY A 16 9.16 -8.56 17.32
N ASP A 17 7.96 -8.35 16.78
CA ASP A 17 7.65 -7.14 16.04
C ASP A 17 7.26 -6.03 17.02
N GLU A 18 8.09 -4.98 17.12
CA GLU A 18 7.86 -3.85 18.03
C GLU A 18 6.99 -2.75 17.41
N ARG A 19 6.70 -2.81 16.11
CA ARG A 19 5.92 -1.77 15.41
C ARG A 19 4.45 -1.82 15.81
N ASP A 20 3.78 -0.69 15.76
CA ASP A 20 2.33 -0.58 15.96
C ASP A 20 1.60 -0.54 14.63
N TYR A 21 0.40 -1.14 14.59
CA TYR A 21 -0.36 -1.30 13.38
C TYR A 21 -1.79 -0.82 13.55
N ARG A 22 -2.38 -0.27 12.48
CA ARG A 22 -3.81 0.04 12.41
C ARG A 22 -4.33 -0.12 10.99
N HIS A 23 -5.37 -0.94 10.83
CA HIS A 23 -6.15 -1.00 9.60
C HIS A 23 -7.30 0.01 9.66
N VAL A 24 -7.49 0.80 8.60
CA VAL A 24 -8.62 1.71 8.45
C VAL A 24 -9.20 1.63 7.05
N GLU A 25 -10.52 1.74 6.94
CA GLU A 25 -11.21 1.96 5.66
C GLU A 25 -11.65 3.42 5.61
N LEU A 26 -11.22 4.13 4.57
CA LEU A 26 -11.60 5.52 4.35
C LEU A 26 -13.04 5.61 3.82
N ALA A 27 -13.66 6.78 3.93
CA ALA A 27 -15.04 6.99 3.45
C ALA A 27 -15.25 6.72 1.95
N ASN A 28 -14.17 6.71 1.15
CA ASN A 28 -14.19 6.36 -0.27
C ASN A 28 -13.94 4.86 -0.54
N GLY A 29 -13.89 4.02 0.49
CA GLY A 29 -13.66 2.58 0.40
C GLY A 29 -12.20 2.16 0.25
N LEU A 30 -11.24 3.09 0.32
CA LEU A 30 -9.82 2.73 0.30
C LEU A 30 -9.40 2.12 1.64
N CYS A 31 -8.93 0.88 1.61
CA CYS A 31 -8.31 0.22 2.76
C CYS A 31 -6.85 0.68 2.92
N VAL A 32 -6.49 1.07 4.14
CA VAL A 32 -5.15 1.57 4.47
C VAL A 32 -4.60 0.80 5.68
N LEU A 33 -3.38 0.31 5.53
CA LEU A 33 -2.59 -0.21 6.64
C LEU A 33 -1.60 0.86 7.10
N LEU A 34 -1.78 1.33 8.33
CA LEU A 34 -0.84 2.24 8.97
C LEU A 34 0.14 1.43 9.82
N VAL A 35 1.42 1.72 9.65
CA VAL A 35 2.53 1.13 10.43
C VAL A 35 3.26 2.28 11.11
N SER A 36 3.33 2.24 12.43
CA SER A 36 4.06 3.20 13.25
C SER A 36 5.30 2.52 13.81
N ASP A 37 6.45 3.06 13.44
CA ASP A 37 7.76 2.60 13.89
C ASP A 37 8.54 3.83 14.35
N SER A 38 8.79 3.94 15.66
CA SER A 38 9.52 5.08 16.24
C SER A 38 11.00 5.09 15.87
N GLU A 39 11.55 3.94 15.50
CA GLU A 39 12.97 3.76 15.19
C GLU A 39 13.24 3.85 13.68
N ALA A 40 12.21 4.06 12.86
CA ALA A 40 12.36 4.12 11.41
C ALA A 40 13.17 5.36 10.96
N GLU A 41 14.35 5.12 10.38
CA GLU A 41 15.16 6.19 9.78
C GLU A 41 14.51 6.84 8.54
N LYS A 42 13.66 6.07 7.84
CA LYS A 42 12.95 6.51 6.63
C LYS A 42 11.50 6.07 6.69
N SER A 43 10.60 7.00 6.38
CA SER A 43 9.20 6.68 6.11
C SER A 43 9.03 6.14 4.69
N ALA A 44 8.01 5.32 4.48
CA ALA A 44 7.65 4.80 3.17
C ALA A 44 6.12 4.77 3.01
N ALA A 45 5.67 4.78 1.76
CA ALA A 45 4.27 4.58 1.40
C ALA A 45 4.21 3.79 0.10
N ALA A 46 3.16 2.99 -0.05
CA ALA A 46 2.84 2.26 -1.28
C ALA A 46 1.32 2.30 -1.49
N MET A 47 0.89 2.23 -2.74
CA MET A 47 -0.51 2.15 -3.11
C MET A 47 -0.65 1.11 -4.22
N ASP A 48 -1.64 0.24 -4.08
CA ASP A 48 -2.01 -0.75 -5.08
C ASP A 48 -3.36 -0.38 -5.70
N VAL A 49 -3.48 -0.53 -7.01
CA VAL A 49 -4.75 -0.44 -7.72
C VAL A 49 -4.97 -1.80 -8.35
N ARG A 50 -6.11 -2.45 -8.04
CA ARG A 50 -6.43 -3.81 -8.46
C ARG A 50 -6.81 -3.91 -9.95
N VAL A 51 -5.94 -3.43 -10.84
CA VAL A 51 -5.99 -3.50 -12.31
C VAL A 51 -4.56 -3.62 -12.83
N GLY A 52 -4.38 -4.06 -14.08
CA GLY A 52 -3.05 -4.17 -14.68
C GLY A 52 -3.11 -4.49 -16.16
N HIS A 53 -2.01 -4.97 -16.75
CA HIS A 53 -1.93 -5.26 -18.19
C HIS A 53 -2.99 -6.25 -18.69
N GLN A 54 -3.50 -7.14 -17.82
CA GLN A 54 -4.61 -8.05 -18.17
C GLN A 54 -5.92 -7.32 -18.47
N SER A 55 -6.01 -6.04 -18.11
CA SER A 55 -7.14 -5.14 -18.39
C SER A 55 -6.83 -4.17 -19.53
N ASP A 56 -5.69 -4.31 -20.22
CA ASP A 56 -5.39 -3.50 -21.39
C ASP A 56 -6.42 -3.76 -22.49
N PRO A 57 -6.89 -2.74 -23.22
CA PRO A 57 -7.71 -2.95 -24.40
C PRO A 57 -6.97 -3.78 -25.45
N ASP A 58 -7.66 -4.70 -26.12
CA ASP A 58 -7.05 -5.57 -27.15
C ASP A 58 -6.31 -4.80 -28.25
N HIS A 59 -6.76 -3.59 -28.54
CA HIS A 59 -6.18 -2.71 -29.56
C HIS A 59 -5.07 -1.79 -29.03
N LEU A 60 -4.75 -1.85 -27.73
CA LEU A 60 -3.78 -0.97 -27.09
C LEU A 60 -3.07 -1.67 -25.91
N LEU A 61 -2.27 -2.67 -26.23
CA LEU A 61 -1.44 -3.39 -25.26
C LEU A 61 -0.37 -2.46 -24.66
N GLY A 62 -0.10 -2.65 -23.36
CA GLY A 62 0.85 -1.85 -22.60
C GLY A 62 0.26 -0.56 -22.02
N LEU A 63 -1.06 -0.33 -22.13
CA LEU A 63 -1.69 0.90 -21.65
C LEU A 63 -1.55 1.06 -20.13
N ALA A 64 -1.79 0.02 -19.34
CA ALA A 64 -1.66 0.09 -17.88
C ALA A 64 -0.22 0.43 -17.46
N HIS A 65 0.77 -0.18 -18.10
CA HIS A 65 2.18 0.12 -17.84
C HIS A 65 2.54 1.53 -18.32
N PHE A 66 2.04 1.96 -19.49
CA PHE A 66 2.27 3.32 -19.95
C PHE A 66 1.67 4.36 -18.99
N LEU A 67 0.46 4.12 -18.48
CA LEU A 67 -0.17 4.96 -17.47
C LEU A 67 0.69 5.04 -16.20
N GLU A 68 1.24 3.93 -15.71
CA GLU A 68 2.15 3.90 -14.57
C GLU A 68 3.30 4.89 -14.74
N HIS A 69 3.98 4.90 -15.91
CA HIS A 69 5.03 5.89 -16.20
C HIS A 69 4.52 7.33 -16.20
N MET A 70 3.35 7.55 -16.79
CA MET A 70 2.79 8.90 -16.92
C MET A 70 2.39 9.51 -15.58
N LEU A 71 2.11 8.72 -14.54
CA LEU A 71 1.80 9.23 -13.20
C LEU A 71 2.98 9.97 -12.54
N PHE A 72 4.20 9.76 -13.02
CA PHE A 72 5.40 10.45 -12.52
C PHE A 72 5.73 11.74 -13.30
N MET A 73 4.94 12.09 -14.32
CA MET A 73 5.22 13.21 -15.24
C MET A 73 4.46 14.50 -14.89
N GLY A 74 3.91 14.60 -13.68
CA GLY A 74 3.23 15.80 -13.17
C GLY A 74 1.74 15.60 -12.89
N THR A 75 1.19 16.47 -12.03
CA THR A 75 -0.22 16.44 -11.62
C THR A 75 -0.79 17.85 -11.61
N LYS A 76 -2.12 18.00 -11.57
CA LYS A 76 -2.75 19.33 -11.47
C LYS A 76 -2.25 20.16 -10.27
N LYS A 77 -1.93 19.51 -9.14
CA LYS A 77 -1.45 20.19 -7.93
C LYS A 77 0.06 20.49 -7.96
N TYR A 78 0.82 19.66 -8.68
CA TYR A 78 2.27 19.76 -8.81
C TYR A 78 2.63 19.52 -10.29
N PRO A 79 2.61 20.58 -11.12
CA PRO A 79 2.78 20.48 -12.57
C PRO A 79 4.23 20.24 -12.98
#